data_AF-A0A2A3CIG3-F1
#
_entry.id   AF-A0A2A3CIG3-F1
#
_cell.length_a   1.000
_cell.length_b   1.000
_cell.length_c   1.000
_cell.angle_alpha   90.00
_cell.angle_beta   90.00
_cell.angle_gamma   90.00
#
_symmetry.space_group_name_H-M   'P 1'
#
loop_
_entity.id
_entity.type
_entity.pdbx_description
1 polymer ?
#
loop_
_entity_poly.entity_id
_entity_poly.type
_entity_poly.pdbx_seq_one_letter_code
_entity_poly.pdbx_strand_id
1 'polypeptide(L)'
;MLADFFRSRWQGKVPLDRLFWRDMLLVGTVINIVSSAVALVLLGSKLPLWLVLSVHFLPVPYNIFLALAVWRMAEKTAGAKASLTMLGSALWLIATVVV
;
A
#
# COMPACT_ATOMS: atom_id res chain seq x y z
N MET A 1 3.29 -19.29 -2.73
CA MET A 1 4.03 -18.14 -3.32
C MET A 1 3.41 -16.78 -2.97
N LEU A 2 2.22 -16.40 -3.44
CA LEU A 2 1.58 -15.13 -3.04
C LEU A 2 0.98 -15.18 -1.62
N ALA A 3 0.26 -16.26 -1.30
CA ALA A 3 -0.32 -16.44 0.05
C ALA A 3 0.74 -16.40 1.16
N ASP A 4 1.93 -16.94 0.91
CA ASP A 4 3.06 -16.91 1.86
C ASP A 4 3.63 -15.51 2.04
N PHE A 5 3.64 -14.70 0.97
CA PHE A 5 4.08 -13.31 1.02
C PHE A 5 3.16 -12.46 1.92
N PHE A 6 1.84 -12.59 1.73
CA PHE A 6 0.84 -11.92 2.58
C PHE A 6 0.89 -12.46 4.02
N ARG A 7 0.95 -13.78 4.19
CA ARG A 7 1.01 -14.43 5.50
C ARG A 7 2.25 -14.00 6.29
N SER A 8 3.42 -13.90 5.66
CA SER A 8 4.66 -13.49 6.31
C SER A 8 4.57 -12.07 6.90
N ARG A 9 4.00 -11.12 6.13
CA ARG A 9 3.78 -9.73 6.57
C ARG A 9 2.71 -9.62 7.64
N TRP A 10 1.62 -10.35 7.47
CA TRP A 10 0.53 -10.36 8.44
C TRP A 10 0.91 -10.99 9.78
N GLN A 11 1.76 -12.03 9.77
CA GLN A 11 2.25 -12.69 10.97
C GLN A 11 3.34 -11.90 11.70
N GLY A 12 3.86 -10.82 11.09
CA GLY A 12 4.91 -10.02 11.72
C GLY A 12 6.30 -10.60 11.61
N LYS A 13 6.54 -11.49 10.64
CA LYS A 13 7.88 -12.07 10.40
C LYS A 13 8.85 -11.04 9.78
N VAL A 14 8.34 -9.89 9.37
CA VAL A 14 9.11 -8.76 8.82
C VAL A 14 9.17 -7.65 9.87
N PRO A 15 10.35 -7.05 10.14
CA PRO A 15 10.48 -5.92 11.08
C PRO A 15 9.57 -4.75 10.69
N LEU A 16 8.98 -4.08 11.68
CA LEU A 16 8.06 -2.94 11.48
C LEU A 16 8.67 -1.85 10.59
N ASP A 17 9.94 -1.50 10.81
CA ASP A 17 10.64 -0.49 10.00
C ASP A 17 10.75 -0.90 8.53
N ARG A 18 11.04 -2.18 8.26
CA ARG A 18 11.15 -2.69 6.88
C ARG A 18 9.78 -2.75 6.20
N LEU A 19 8.74 -3.11 6.96
CA LEU A 19 7.37 -3.14 6.46
C LEU A 19 6.88 -1.72 6.10
N PHE A 20 7.13 -0.73 6.97
CA PHE A 20 6.72 0.66 6.76
C PHE A 20 7.52 1.33 5.64
N TRP A 21 8.85 1.33 5.72
CA TRP A 21 9.68 2.07 4.76
C TRP A 21 9.78 1.40 3.39
N ARG A 22 10.09 0.10 3.36
CA ARG A 22 10.35 -0.57 2.09
C ARG A 22 9.07 -1.04 1.43
N ASP A 23 8.25 -1.79 2.15
CA ASP A 23 7.13 -2.47 1.52
C ASP A 23 5.95 -1.51 1.32
N MET A 24 5.73 -0.58 2.24
CA MET A 24 4.66 0.40 2.15
C MET A 24 5.09 1.66 1.42
N LEU A 25 6.00 2.47 1.97
CA LEU A 25 6.39 3.73 1.33
C LEU A 25 7.05 3.52 -0.03
N LEU A 26 8.06 2.65 -0.16
CA LEU A 26 8.79 2.51 -1.43
C LEU A 26 8.01 1.66 -2.44
N VAL A 27 7.73 0.40 -2.13
CA VAL A 27 7.08 -0.52 -3.08
C VAL A 27 5.64 -0.08 -3.37
N GLY A 28 4.88 0.32 -2.35
CA GLY A 28 3.52 0.82 -2.56
C GLY A 28 3.50 2.07 -3.45
N THR A 29 4.38 3.05 -3.23
CA THR A 29 4.41 4.26 -4.07
C THR A 29 4.81 3.94 -5.51
N VAL A 30 5.79 3.06 -5.72
CA VAL A 30 6.17 2.62 -7.07
C VAL A 30 4.98 1.94 -7.77
N ILE A 31 4.23 1.08 -7.07
CA ILE A 31 3.04 0.44 -7.64
C ILE A 31 1.96 1.47 -8.00
N ASN A 32 1.68 2.45 -7.13
CA ASN A 32 0.70 3.50 -7.42
C ASN A 32 1.13 4.34 -8.63
N ILE A 33 2.40 4.79 -8.69
CA ILE A 33 2.92 5.58 -9.82
C ILE A 33 2.81 4.79 -11.13
N VAL A 34 3.23 3.52 -11.15
CA VAL A 34 3.14 2.68 -12.34
C VAL A 34 1.67 2.48 -12.74
N SER A 35 0.79 2.23 -11.77
CA SER A 35 -0.64 2.06 -12.01
C SER A 35 -1.27 3.32 -12.62
N SER A 36 -1.01 4.50 -12.05
CA SER A 36 -1.50 5.78 -12.55
C SER A 36 -0.91 6.11 -13.93
N ALA A 37 0.37 5.83 -14.18
CA ALA A 37 0.98 6.00 -15.49
C ALA A 37 0.31 5.10 -16.55
N VAL A 38 0.05 3.83 -16.23
CA VAL A 38 -0.68 2.91 -17.11
C VAL A 38 -2.11 3.41 -17.34
N ALA A 39 -2.81 3.85 -16.29
CA ALA A 39 -4.16 4.40 -16.41
C ALA A 39 -4.20 5.61 -17.36
N LEU A 40 -3.22 6.52 -17.27
CA LEU A 40 -3.10 7.67 -18.18
C LEU A 40 -2.84 7.23 -19.62
N VAL A 41 -2.01 6.22 -19.85
CA VAL A 41 -1.78 5.65 -21.21
C VAL A 41 -3.07 5.04 -21.77
N LEU A 42 -3.82 4.28 -20.95
CA LEU A 42 -5.10 3.68 -21.35
C LEU A 42 -6.14 4.76 -21.68
N LEU A 43 -6.19 5.82 -20.87
CA LEU A 43 -7.08 6.96 -21.09
C LEU A 43 -6.72 7.71 -22.38
N GLY A 44 -5.43 7.99 -22.61
CA GLY A 44 -4.94 8.60 -23.84
C GLY A 44 -5.19 7.74 -25.09
N SER A 45 -5.25 6.41 -24.90
CA SER A 45 -5.61 5.43 -25.95
C SER A 45 -7.13 5.34 -26.18
N LYS A 46 -7.94 6.18 -25.53
CA LYS A 46 -9.41 6.21 -25.62
C LYS A 46 -10.08 4.88 -25.25
N LEU A 47 -9.44 4.08 -24.39
CA LEU A 47 -10.04 2.87 -23.85
C LEU A 47 -11.18 3.20 -22.90
N PRO A 48 -12.10 2.25 -22.66
CA PRO A 48 -13.27 2.53 -21.85
C PRO A 48 -12.90 2.87 -20.41
N LEU A 49 -13.60 3.87 -19.86
CA LEU A 49 -13.28 4.45 -18.55
C LEU A 49 -13.30 3.42 -17.42
N TRP A 50 -14.20 2.43 -17.46
CA TRP A 50 -14.26 1.39 -16.44
C TRP A 50 -12.95 0.59 -16.35
N LEU A 51 -12.25 0.39 -17.47
CA LEU A 51 -10.97 -0.31 -17.51
C LEU A 51 -9.84 0.56 -16.96
N VAL A 52 -9.83 1.85 -17.30
CA VAL A 52 -8.90 2.84 -16.73
C VAL A 52 -9.02 2.90 -15.21
N LEU A 53 -10.25 3.02 -14.69
CA LEU A 53 -10.52 3.05 -13.25
C LEU A 53 -10.16 1.73 -12.57
N SER A 54 -10.44 0.58 -13.20
CA SER A 54 -10.07 -0.73 -12.64
C SER A 54 -8.57 -0.88 -12.45
N VAL A 55 -7.78 -0.40 -13.41
CA VAL A 55 -6.31 -0.41 -13.29
C VAL A 55 -5.86 0.57 -12.23
N HIS A 56 -6.32 1.82 -12.27
CA HIS A 56 -5.92 2.85 -11.30
C HIS A 56 -6.23 2.44 -9.85
N PHE A 57 -7.40 1.86 -9.58
CA PHE A 57 -7.79 1.43 -8.24
C PHE A 57 -7.29 0.05 -7.82
N LEU A 58 -6.62 -0.70 -8.72
CA LEU A 58 -6.05 -2.02 -8.42
C LEU A 58 -5.08 -2.04 -7.22
N PRO A 59 -4.24 -1.00 -6.98
CA PRO A 59 -3.35 -0.95 -5.82
C PRO A 59 -4.08 -0.72 -4.49
N VAL A 60 -5.32 -0.23 -4.49
CA VAL A 60 -6.02 0.17 -3.25
C VAL A 60 -6.18 -1.01 -2.27
N PRO A 61 -6.65 -2.20 -2.68
CA PRO A 61 -6.68 -3.37 -1.79
C PRO A 61 -5.30 -3.74 -1.22
N TYR A 62 -4.23 -3.58 -2.01
CA TYR A 62 -2.86 -3.84 -1.56
C TYR A 62 -2.38 -2.82 -0.53
N ASN A 63 -2.65 -1.53 -0.75
CA ASN A 63 -2.31 -0.45 0.16
C ASN A 63 -3.06 -0.60 1.51
N ILE A 64 -4.35 -0.96 1.47
CA ILE A 64 -5.15 -1.26 2.66
C ILE A 64 -4.54 -2.42 3.45
N PHE A 65 -4.18 -3.51 2.77
CA PHE A 65 -3.55 -4.67 3.42
C PHE A 65 -2.27 -4.27 4.17
N LEU A 66 -1.40 -3.47 3.53
CA LEU A 66 -0.17 -3.01 4.16
C LEU A 66 -0.43 -2.11 5.37
N ALA A 67 -1.38 -1.18 5.27
CA ALA A 67 -1.76 -0.33 6.39
C ALA A 67 -2.26 -1.15 7.59
N LEU A 68 -3.13 -2.14 7.36
CA LEU A 68 -3.62 -3.04 8.41
C LEU A 68 -2.50 -3.89 9.01
N ALA A 69 -1.56 -4.37 8.18
CA ALA A 69 -0.40 -5.13 8.66
C ALA A 69 0.52 -4.27 9.54
N VAL A 70 0.75 -3.01 9.17
CA VAL A 70 1.52 -2.04 9.97
C VAL A 70 0.82 -1.79 11.31
N TRP A 71 -0.49 -1.51 11.30
CA TRP A 71 -1.26 -1.28 12.53
C TRP A 71 -1.22 -2.47 13.49
N ARG A 72 -1.45 -3.68 12.97
CA ARG A 72 -1.38 -4.93 13.76
C ARG A 72 -0.01 -5.18 14.39
N MET A 73 1.07 -4.73 13.75
CA MET A 73 2.44 -4.88 14.25
C MET A 73 2.84 -3.76 15.21
N ALA A 74 2.38 -2.54 14.96
CA ALA A 74 2.57 -1.40 15.83
C ALA A 74 1.89 -1.62 17.20
N GLU A 75 0.67 -2.15 17.22
CA GLU A 75 -0.05 -2.50 18.46
C GLU A 75 0.74 -3.44 19.37
N LYS A 76 1.50 -4.39 18.81
CA LYS A 76 2.30 -5.35 19.58
C LYS A 76 3.58 -4.77 20.17
N THR A 77 4.08 -3.65 19.63
CA THR A 77 5.38 -3.09 19.99
C THR A 77 5.28 -2.04 21.11
N ALA A 78 4.09 -1.43 21.29
CA ALA A 78 3.77 -0.38 22.25
C ALA A 78 4.68 0.87 22.20
N GLY A 79 4.14 2.03 22.59
CA GLY A 79 4.90 3.29 22.70
C GLY A 79 4.75 4.27 21.52
N ALA A 80 5.32 5.46 21.69
CA ALA A 80 5.10 6.60 20.78
C ALA A 80 5.49 6.34 19.32
N LYS A 81 6.53 5.53 19.08
CA LYS A 81 6.95 5.14 17.73
C LYS A 81 5.87 4.32 17.01
N ALA A 82 5.16 3.46 17.72
CA ALA A 82 4.06 2.67 17.15
C ALA A 82 2.93 3.59 16.68
N SER A 83 2.48 4.53 17.52
CA SER A 83 1.45 5.51 17.16
C SER A 83 1.85 6.37 15.96
N LEU A 84 3.12 6.81 15.89
CA LEU A 84 3.64 7.55 14.73
C LEU A 84 3.60 6.73 13.45
N THR A 85 4.00 5.45 13.49
CA THR A 85 3.92 4.57 12.32
C THR A 85 2.48 4.30 11.87
N MET A 86 1.54 4.22 12.82
CA MET A 86 0.11 4.04 12.51
C MET A 86 -0.49 5.30 11.86
N LEU A 87 -0.17 6.49 12.37
CA LEU A 87 -0.59 7.75 11.77
C LEU A 87 0.04 7.94 10.39
N GLY A 88 1.35 7.69 10.29
CA GLY A 88 2.06 7.73 9.02
C GLY A 88 1.46 6.79 7.99
N SER A 89 0.99 5.61 8.41
CA SER A 89 0.37 4.67 7.48
C SER A 89 -1.02 5.07 7.02
N ALA A 90 -1.81 5.69 7.90
CA ALA A 90 -3.09 6.28 7.52
C ALA A 90 -2.91 7.41 6.51
N LEU A 91 -1.98 8.33 6.79
CA LEU A 91 -1.69 9.47 5.92
C LEU A 91 -1.20 9.02 4.54
N TRP A 92 -0.29 8.05 4.51
CA TRP A 92 0.18 7.49 3.24
C TRP A 92 -0.94 6.81 2.46
N LEU A 93 -1.80 6.01 3.13
CA LEU A 93 -2.93 5.37 2.45
C LEU A 93 -3.84 6.40 1.79
N ILE A 94 -4.19 7.47 2.52
CA ILE A 94 -5.01 8.57 1.99
C ILE A 94 -4.31 9.21 0.79
N ALA A 95 -3.01 9.51 0.90
CA ALA A 95 -2.24 10.10 -0.20
C ALA A 95 -2.26 9.22 -1.46
N THR A 96 -2.09 7.89 -1.31
CA THR A 96 -2.10 6.95 -2.45
C THR A 96 -3.46 6.72 -3.08
N VAL A 97 -4.55 7.08 -2.41
CA VAL A 97 -5.90 7.02 -3.01
C VAL A 97 -6.15 8.25 -3.88
N VAL A 98 -5.43 9.34 -3.63
CA VAL A 98 -5.57 10.60 -4.38
C VAL A 98 -4.64 10.66 -5.60
N VAL A 99 -3.50 9.97 -5.56
CA VAL A 99 -2.46 9.93 -6.61
C VAL A 99 -2.65 8.74 -7.55
#